data_AF-A0A8U8C4A5-F1
#
_entry.id   AF-A0A8U8C4A5-F1
#
_cell.length_a   1.000
_cell.length_b   1.000
_cell.length_c   1.000
_cell.angle_alpha   90.00
_cell.angle_beta   90.00
_cell.angle_gamma   90.00
#
_symmetry.space_group_name_H-M   'P 1'
#
loop_
_entity.id
_entity.type
_entity.pdbx_description
1 polymer ?
#
loop_
_entity_poly.entity_id
_entity_poly.type
_entity_poly.pdbx_seq_one_letter_code
_entity_poly.pdbx_strand_id
1 'polypeptide(L)'
;ILLVISLISISCFFSVDYTPCDLPQIENGNLPQYYYSFRRYYFPMDKGKKLSYSCVVGYTTESGTQDGRITCTTKGWSPVPRCYRKCTKPLLENGSFYSTEMDFKIHEKLQYKCNPGYLTPSGAAEDTVQCQPQGWSFQPSCTKTLGSQDCASPPVVKNGAVLGPVLASYKSGSWVEYVCQHYHFLDGPSTVYCHQGNWTEQPTCLEPCTLNVTDMDSNNLTLKWRREELVFLHGDLIEFECKQGYSFLQTAIPSPGRTQCDQGRLNYPKCPSLEK
;
A
#
# COMPACT_ATOMS: atom_id res chain seq x y z
N ILE A 1 -75.79 -39.49 45.49
CA ILE A 1 -75.13 -39.00 46.72
C ILE A 1 -73.65 -39.33 46.61
N LEU A 2 -72.80 -38.30 46.74
CA LEU A 2 -71.32 -38.29 46.81
C LEU A 2 -70.55 -38.66 45.51
N LEU A 3 -69.97 -37.69 44.77
CA LEU A 3 -68.66 -37.00 44.96
C LEU A 3 -67.51 -37.89 44.41
N VAL A 4 -66.57 -37.45 43.56
CA VAL A 4 -65.67 -36.28 43.65
C VAL A 4 -65.08 -35.97 42.26
N ILE A 5 -64.94 -34.68 41.94
CA ILE A 5 -64.19 -34.12 40.81
C ILE A 5 -62.69 -34.34 41.04
N SER A 6 -62.01 -35.13 40.21
CA SER A 6 -60.55 -35.24 40.26
C SER A 6 -59.93 -34.13 39.40
N LEU A 7 -59.48 -33.06 40.05
CA LEU A 7 -58.60 -32.07 39.47
C LEU A 7 -57.23 -32.71 39.28
N ILE A 8 -56.89 -33.04 38.03
CA ILE A 8 -55.51 -33.40 37.65
C ILE A 8 -54.71 -32.09 37.67
N SER A 9 -54.15 -31.76 38.83
CA SER A 9 -53.06 -30.81 38.94
C SER A 9 -51.82 -31.41 38.27
N ILE A 10 -51.59 -31.04 37.00
CA ILE A 10 -50.29 -31.22 36.35
C ILE A 10 -49.34 -30.22 37.00
N SER A 11 -48.82 -30.56 38.18
CA SER A 11 -47.57 -29.98 38.64
C SER A 11 -46.45 -30.66 37.86
N CYS A 12 -46.13 -30.11 36.68
CA CYS A 12 -44.77 -30.21 36.16
C CYS A 12 -43.84 -29.63 37.24
N PHE A 13 -43.33 -30.49 38.11
CA PHE A 13 -42.08 -30.19 38.78
C PHE A 13 -41.04 -30.11 37.67
N PHE A 14 -40.80 -28.90 37.16
CA PHE A 14 -39.49 -28.58 36.66
C PHE A 14 -38.56 -28.78 37.85
N SER A 15 -37.97 -29.97 37.95
CA SER A 15 -36.76 -30.15 38.75
C SER A 15 -35.76 -29.17 38.16
N VAL A 16 -35.65 -27.98 38.77
CA VAL A 16 -34.54 -27.08 38.52
C VAL A 16 -33.31 -27.93 38.81
N ASP A 17 -32.57 -28.30 37.77
CA ASP A 17 -31.38 -29.13 37.88
C ASP A 17 -30.44 -28.50 38.91
N TYR A 18 -30.49 -29.01 40.14
CA TYR A 18 -29.55 -28.66 41.18
C TYR A 18 -28.30 -29.45 40.87
N THR A 19 -27.46 -28.91 39.98
CA THR A 19 -26.12 -29.43 39.73
C THR A 19 -25.15 -28.63 40.61
N PRO A 20 -24.86 -29.08 41.84
CA PRO A 20 -23.80 -28.50 42.63
C PRO A 20 -22.46 -28.64 41.90
N CYS A 21 -21.51 -27.75 42.16
CA CYS A 21 -20.30 -27.68 41.35
C CYS A 21 -19.24 -28.67 41.84
N ASP A 22 -18.79 -29.57 40.97
CA ASP A 22 -17.68 -30.48 41.25
C ASP A 22 -16.31 -29.77 41.30
N LEU A 23 -15.28 -30.51 41.70
CA LEU A 23 -13.88 -30.04 41.71
C LEU A 23 -13.45 -29.58 40.30
N PRO A 24 -13.12 -28.29 40.09
CA PRO A 24 -12.78 -27.79 38.77
C PRO A 24 -11.44 -28.35 38.30
N GLN A 25 -11.36 -28.67 37.01
CA GLN A 25 -10.11 -28.98 36.33
C GLN A 25 -9.57 -27.68 35.71
N ILE A 26 -8.39 -27.25 36.14
CA ILE A 26 -7.79 -25.98 35.72
C ILE A 26 -6.41 -26.29 35.12
N GLU A 27 -6.32 -26.31 33.79
CA GLU A 27 -5.04 -26.46 33.12
C GLU A 27 -4.11 -25.29 33.48
N ASN A 28 -2.87 -25.60 33.86
CA ASN A 28 -1.89 -24.62 34.32
C ASN A 28 -2.36 -23.80 35.53
N GLY A 29 -3.28 -24.36 36.34
CA GLY A 29 -3.77 -23.77 37.58
C GLY A 29 -3.67 -24.72 38.77
N ASN A 30 -3.60 -24.15 39.96
CA ASN A 30 -3.52 -24.84 41.23
C ASN A 30 -4.69 -24.44 42.13
N LEU A 31 -5.19 -25.43 42.86
CA LEU A 31 -6.11 -25.24 43.97
C LEU A 31 -5.35 -25.43 45.28
N PRO A 32 -5.74 -24.74 46.36
CA PRO A 32 -5.20 -25.02 47.69
C PRO A 32 -5.31 -26.51 48.07
N GLN A 33 -4.25 -27.06 48.67
CA GLN A 33 -4.10 -28.50 48.93
C GLN A 33 -5.29 -29.13 49.68
N TYR A 34 -5.91 -28.37 50.58
CA TYR A 34 -7.03 -28.86 51.39
C TYR A 34 -8.28 -29.22 50.58
N TYR A 35 -8.49 -28.63 49.38
CA TYR A 35 -9.58 -29.01 48.49
C TYR A 35 -9.42 -30.43 47.94
N TYR A 36 -8.18 -30.91 47.81
CA TYR A 36 -7.87 -32.29 47.44
C TYR A 36 -7.97 -33.22 48.65
N SER A 37 -7.33 -32.86 49.76
CA SER A 37 -7.30 -33.70 50.98
C SER A 37 -8.69 -33.93 51.59
N PHE A 38 -9.57 -32.93 51.53
CA PHE A 38 -10.91 -32.97 52.10
C PHE A 38 -11.99 -32.86 51.02
N ARG A 39 -11.77 -33.51 49.86
CA ARG A 39 -12.68 -33.44 48.70
C ARG A 39 -14.15 -33.72 49.06
N ARG A 40 -14.41 -34.75 49.89
CA ARG A 40 -15.78 -35.14 50.31
C ARG A 40 -16.49 -34.09 51.18
N TYR A 41 -15.74 -33.16 51.77
CA TYR A 41 -16.29 -32.10 52.63
C TYR A 41 -16.65 -30.84 51.82
N TYR A 42 -15.87 -30.52 50.79
CA TYR A 42 -16.06 -29.30 49.99
C TYR A 42 -16.88 -29.50 48.71
N PHE A 43 -16.90 -30.73 48.18
CA PHE A 43 -17.52 -31.03 46.89
C PHE A 43 -18.57 -32.14 46.99
N PRO A 44 -19.68 -32.04 46.25
CA PRO A 44 -19.98 -30.97 45.29
C PRO A 44 -20.42 -29.67 45.99
N MET A 45 -19.96 -28.52 45.49
CA MET A 45 -20.04 -27.25 46.18
C MET A 45 -21.38 -26.55 45.97
N ASP A 46 -21.94 -25.99 47.04
CA ASP A 46 -23.23 -25.30 46.99
C ASP A 46 -23.18 -24.01 46.15
N LYS A 47 -24.32 -23.69 45.53
CA LYS A 47 -24.51 -22.45 44.75
C LYS A 47 -24.19 -21.21 45.59
N GLY A 48 -23.53 -20.24 44.97
CA GLY A 48 -23.15 -18.97 45.58
C GLY A 48 -21.85 -19.04 46.39
N LYS A 49 -21.33 -20.24 46.68
CA LYS A 49 -20.00 -20.39 47.26
C LYS A 49 -18.93 -20.02 46.23
N LYS A 50 -17.84 -19.47 46.74
CA LYS A 50 -16.71 -18.99 45.94
C LYS A 50 -15.48 -19.83 46.22
N LEU A 51 -14.77 -20.18 45.17
CA LEU A 51 -13.51 -20.90 45.22
C LEU A 51 -12.41 -20.01 44.63
N SER A 52 -11.23 -20.02 45.27
CA SER A 52 -10.05 -19.33 44.76
C SER A 52 -9.05 -20.33 44.19
N TYR A 53 -8.43 -19.96 43.09
CA TYR A 53 -7.39 -20.74 42.41
C TYR A 53 -6.23 -19.82 42.02
N SER A 54 -5.06 -20.39 41.77
CA SER A 54 -3.88 -19.65 41.31
C SER A 54 -3.34 -20.23 40.02
N CYS A 55 -2.93 -19.39 39.08
CA CYS A 55 -2.24 -19.83 37.88
C CYS A 55 -0.76 -20.11 38.19
N VAL A 56 -0.20 -21.10 37.51
CA VAL A 56 1.23 -21.40 37.60
C VAL A 56 2.06 -20.25 37.02
N VAL A 57 3.35 -20.21 37.35
CA VAL A 57 4.28 -19.19 36.84
C VAL A 57 4.28 -19.19 35.31
N GLY A 58 4.23 -18.01 34.71
CA GLY A 58 4.09 -17.83 33.26
C GLY A 58 2.64 -17.78 32.75
N TYR A 59 1.65 -17.94 33.63
CA TYR A 59 0.22 -17.85 33.28
C TYR A 59 -0.52 -16.81 34.13
N THR A 60 -1.67 -16.34 33.64
CA THR A 60 -2.57 -15.41 34.35
C THR A 60 -4.03 -15.72 34.10
N THR A 61 -4.90 -15.23 34.98
CA THR A 61 -6.34 -15.17 34.73
C THR A 61 -6.67 -14.23 33.56
N GLU A 62 -7.94 -14.23 33.13
CA GLU A 62 -8.44 -13.29 32.11
C GLU A 62 -8.24 -11.82 32.49
N SER A 63 -8.28 -11.50 33.79
CA SER A 63 -8.00 -10.17 34.34
C SER A 63 -6.51 -9.87 34.50
N GLY A 64 -5.61 -10.78 34.08
CA GLY A 64 -4.16 -10.59 34.17
C GLY A 64 -3.56 -10.81 35.58
N THR A 65 -4.33 -11.33 36.52
CA THR A 65 -3.85 -11.64 37.88
C THR A 65 -3.32 -13.06 37.97
N GLN A 66 -2.46 -13.33 38.96
CA GLN A 66 -2.02 -14.71 39.23
C GLN A 66 -3.12 -15.52 39.94
N ASP A 67 -3.89 -14.87 40.82
CA ASP A 67 -5.00 -15.51 41.52
C ASP A 67 -6.34 -15.16 40.88
N GLY A 68 -7.23 -16.15 40.82
CA GLY A 68 -8.59 -16.02 40.32
C GLY A 68 -9.61 -16.50 41.33
N ARG A 69 -10.85 -16.02 41.18
CA ARG A 69 -11.98 -16.40 42.01
C ARG A 69 -13.17 -16.75 41.14
N ILE A 70 -13.72 -17.94 41.36
CA ILE A 70 -14.90 -18.46 40.65
C ILE A 70 -16.05 -18.65 41.63
N THR A 71 -17.27 -18.55 41.12
CA THR A 71 -18.50 -18.74 41.91
C THR A 71 -19.27 -19.93 41.36
N CYS A 72 -19.77 -20.79 42.24
CA CYS A 72 -20.65 -21.86 41.81
C CYS A 72 -22.03 -21.28 41.46
N THR A 73 -22.46 -21.47 40.21
CA THR A 73 -23.76 -21.01 39.70
C THR A 73 -24.62 -22.19 39.28
N THR A 74 -25.86 -21.94 38.87
CA THR A 74 -26.74 -22.99 38.32
C THR A 74 -26.22 -23.59 37.01
N LYS A 75 -25.27 -22.93 36.34
CA LYS A 75 -24.64 -23.41 35.10
C LYS A 75 -23.24 -24.00 35.34
N GLY A 76 -22.84 -24.18 36.60
CA GLY A 76 -21.49 -24.55 37.00
C GLY A 76 -20.62 -23.36 37.41
N TRP A 77 -19.31 -23.52 37.33
CA TRP A 77 -18.34 -22.49 37.73
C TRP A 77 -18.37 -21.28 36.78
N SER A 78 -18.51 -20.09 37.36
CA SER A 78 -18.48 -18.82 36.62
C SER A 78 -17.57 -17.78 37.29
N PRO A 79 -16.64 -17.14 36.55
CA PRO A 79 -16.23 -17.53 35.19
C PRO A 79 -15.66 -18.94 35.17
N VAL A 80 -15.63 -19.57 34.00
CA VAL A 80 -14.94 -20.88 33.86
C VAL A 80 -13.46 -20.63 34.14
N PRO A 81 -12.86 -21.31 35.12
CA PRO A 81 -11.46 -21.06 35.49
C PRO A 81 -10.54 -21.42 34.33
N ARG A 82 -9.76 -20.45 33.86
CA ARG A 82 -8.79 -20.61 32.78
C ARG A 82 -7.55 -19.80 33.09
N CYS A 83 -6.40 -20.41 32.85
CA CYS A 83 -5.10 -19.77 32.96
C CYS A 83 -4.54 -19.57 31.54
N TYR A 84 -4.34 -18.32 31.14
CA TYR A 84 -3.79 -17.93 29.86
C TYR A 84 -2.29 -17.74 29.97
N ARG A 85 -1.53 -18.23 28.99
CA ARG A 85 -0.08 -18.07 28.97
C ARG A 85 0.27 -16.58 28.76
N LYS A 86 1.22 -16.07 29.53
CA LYS A 86 1.80 -14.74 29.29
C LYS A 86 2.55 -14.74 27.96
N CYS A 87 2.60 -13.59 27.30
CA CYS A 87 3.39 -13.42 26.09
C CYS A 87 4.78 -12.89 26.46
N THR A 88 5.82 -13.61 26.07
CA THR A 88 7.20 -13.14 26.24
C THR A 88 7.56 -12.18 25.11
N LYS A 89 8.35 -11.15 25.43
CA LYS A 89 8.87 -10.17 24.48
C LYS A 89 9.65 -10.91 23.37
N PRO A 90 9.25 -10.77 22.11
CA PRO A 90 9.97 -11.41 21.01
C PRO A 90 11.28 -10.67 20.72
N LEU A 91 12.19 -11.34 20.02
CA LEU A 91 13.36 -10.68 19.43
C LEU A 91 12.91 -9.80 18.27
N LEU A 92 13.43 -8.58 18.21
CA LEU A 92 13.17 -7.64 17.12
C LEU A 92 14.50 -7.13 16.55
N GLU A 93 14.82 -7.57 15.35
CA GLU A 93 15.96 -7.03 14.60
C GLU A 93 15.59 -5.71 13.93
N ASN A 94 16.54 -4.79 13.83
CA ASN A 94 16.37 -3.48 13.17
C ASN A 94 15.19 -2.64 13.72
N GLY A 95 14.91 -2.77 15.01
CA GLY A 95 13.91 -1.99 15.71
C GLY A 95 14.11 -2.01 17.22
N SER A 96 13.20 -1.36 17.94
CA SER A 96 13.21 -1.31 19.40
C SER A 96 11.79 -1.29 19.97
N PHE A 97 11.62 -1.92 21.13
CA PHE A 97 10.39 -1.84 21.92
C PHE A 97 10.44 -0.65 22.87
N TYR A 98 9.28 -0.04 23.15
CA TYR A 98 9.19 1.03 24.14
C TYR A 98 9.17 0.51 25.59
N SER A 99 8.59 -0.68 25.82
CA SER A 99 8.55 -1.29 27.15
C SER A 99 9.89 -1.94 27.51
N THR A 100 10.28 -1.92 28.77
CA THR A 100 11.42 -2.68 29.33
C THR A 100 11.02 -4.07 29.83
N GLU A 101 9.72 -4.33 29.98
CA GLU A 101 9.19 -5.60 30.48
C GLU A 101 9.48 -6.75 29.50
N MET A 102 9.61 -7.96 30.06
CA MET A 102 9.89 -9.19 29.31
C MET A 102 8.66 -10.08 29.16
N ASP A 103 7.69 -10.00 30.05
CA ASP A 103 6.47 -10.83 30.02
C ASP A 103 5.23 -9.95 30.13
N PHE A 104 4.27 -10.19 29.26
CA PHE A 104 3.04 -9.41 29.12
C PHE A 104 1.83 -10.29 29.40
N LYS A 105 0.86 -9.75 30.15
CA LYS A 105 -0.40 -10.41 30.47
C LYS A 105 -1.31 -10.43 29.25
N ILE A 106 -2.29 -11.32 29.28
CA ILE A 106 -3.33 -11.33 28.24
C ILE A 106 -4.01 -9.96 28.14
N HIS A 107 -4.32 -9.53 26.91
CA HIS A 107 -4.85 -8.23 26.52
C HIS A 107 -3.87 -7.04 26.63
N GLU A 108 -2.69 -7.18 27.23
CA GLU A 108 -1.67 -6.12 27.22
C GLU A 108 -1.11 -5.91 25.80
N LYS A 109 -0.70 -4.66 25.56
CA LYS A 109 -0.18 -4.21 24.27
C LYS A 109 1.30 -3.90 24.38
N LEU A 110 2.05 -4.27 23.35
CA LEU A 110 3.46 -4.01 23.23
C LEU A 110 3.71 -3.22 21.94
N GLN A 111 4.12 -1.96 22.11
CA GLN A 111 4.45 -1.06 21.02
C GLN A 111 5.94 -1.15 20.67
N TYR A 112 6.23 -1.09 19.38
CA TYR A 112 7.58 -1.10 18.85
C TYR A 112 7.75 -0.12 17.69
N LYS A 113 8.98 0.33 17.48
CA LYS A 113 9.38 1.17 16.36
C LYS A 113 10.51 0.52 15.58
N CYS A 114 10.50 0.69 14.26
CA CYS A 114 11.58 0.27 13.40
C CYS A 114 12.69 1.32 13.34
N ASN A 115 13.92 0.87 13.12
CA ASN A 115 15.05 1.75 12.86
C ASN A 115 14.85 2.45 11.50
N PRO A 116 15.50 3.62 11.26
CA PRO A 116 15.43 4.30 9.98
C PRO A 116 15.78 3.36 8.81
N GLY A 117 14.93 3.34 7.77
CA GLY A 117 15.08 2.45 6.60
C GLY A 117 14.42 1.07 6.74
N TYR A 118 13.60 0.88 7.78
CA TYR A 118 12.80 -0.33 7.98
C TYR A 118 11.35 0.05 8.27
N LEU A 119 10.41 -0.78 7.81
CA LEU A 119 8.98 -0.62 8.06
C LEU A 119 8.41 -1.88 8.72
N THR A 120 7.32 -1.67 9.43
CA THR A 120 6.49 -2.74 10.02
C THR A 120 5.75 -3.50 8.91
N PRO A 121 5.12 -4.66 9.21
CA PRO A 121 4.31 -5.39 8.23
C PRO A 121 3.13 -4.56 7.68
N SER A 122 2.67 -3.58 8.46
CA SER A 122 1.63 -2.61 8.10
C SER A 122 2.14 -1.43 7.26
N GLY A 123 3.45 -1.34 6.98
CA GLY A 123 4.06 -0.27 6.20
C GLY A 123 4.29 1.04 6.98
N ALA A 124 4.17 1.01 8.31
CA ALA A 124 4.40 2.17 9.17
C ALA A 124 5.80 2.12 9.84
N ALA A 125 6.22 3.23 10.44
CA ALA A 125 7.48 3.30 11.20
C ALA A 125 7.37 2.66 12.59
N GLU A 126 6.15 2.54 13.12
CA GLU A 126 5.85 1.93 14.40
C GLU A 126 4.52 1.17 14.34
N ASP A 127 4.36 0.18 15.22
CA ASP A 127 3.17 -0.64 15.28
C ASP A 127 3.01 -1.24 16.71
N THR A 128 1.87 -1.86 16.98
CA THR A 128 1.52 -2.40 18.29
C THR A 128 0.97 -3.81 18.17
N VAL A 129 1.53 -4.74 18.94
CA VAL A 129 0.99 -6.10 19.07
C VAL A 129 0.24 -6.27 20.38
N GLN A 130 -0.76 -7.14 20.42
CA GLN A 130 -1.54 -7.44 21.61
C GLN A 130 -1.39 -8.90 22.01
N CYS A 131 -1.24 -9.18 23.31
CA CYS A 131 -1.19 -10.55 23.82
C CYS A 131 -2.60 -11.16 23.85
N GLN A 132 -2.78 -12.29 23.18
CA GLN A 132 -4.03 -13.02 23.02
C GLN A 132 -3.89 -14.44 23.62
N PRO A 133 -4.99 -15.21 23.79
CA PRO A 133 -4.92 -16.59 24.31
C PRO A 133 -3.91 -17.49 23.58
N GLN A 134 -3.77 -17.30 22.25
CA GLN A 134 -2.86 -18.04 21.38
C GLN A 134 -1.44 -17.47 21.31
N GLY A 135 -1.16 -16.32 21.92
CA GLY A 135 0.11 -15.60 21.81
C GLY A 135 -0.07 -14.17 21.25
N TRP A 136 0.98 -13.59 20.70
CA TRP A 136 0.89 -12.25 20.09
C TRP A 136 -0.04 -12.23 18.88
N SER A 137 -0.78 -11.13 18.69
CA SER A 137 -1.69 -10.90 17.56
C SER A 137 -1.03 -11.13 16.20
N PHE A 138 0.24 -10.76 16.09
CA PHE A 138 1.13 -11.07 14.98
C PHE A 138 2.57 -10.94 15.48
N GLN A 139 3.53 -11.48 14.73
CA GLN A 139 4.95 -11.38 15.09
C GLN A 139 5.50 -10.00 14.71
N PRO A 140 6.02 -9.20 15.66
CA PRO A 140 6.71 -7.95 15.35
C PRO A 140 7.90 -8.22 14.43
N SER A 141 8.00 -7.47 13.33
CA SER A 141 9.14 -7.54 12.43
C SER A 141 9.37 -6.19 11.79
N CYS A 142 10.63 -5.90 11.51
CA CYS A 142 11.05 -4.71 10.77
C CYS A 142 11.70 -5.20 9.49
N THR A 143 10.98 -5.09 8.38
CA THR A 143 11.52 -5.43 7.07
C THR A 143 12.24 -4.23 6.50
N LYS A 144 13.45 -4.46 5.98
CA LYS A 144 14.20 -3.42 5.29
C LYS A 144 13.32 -2.91 4.18
N THR A 145 13.08 -1.59 4.16
CA THR A 145 12.62 -1.02 2.92
C THR A 145 13.78 -1.25 1.96
N LEU A 146 13.58 -2.11 0.95
CA LEU A 146 14.36 -2.01 -0.28
C LEU A 146 14.11 -0.59 -0.76
N GLY A 147 14.95 0.33 -0.29
CA GLY A 147 14.57 1.69 0.07
C GLY A 147 13.77 2.28 -1.06
N SER A 148 12.45 2.34 -0.89
CA SER A 148 11.49 2.92 -1.85
C SER A 148 12.02 2.91 -3.29
N GLN A 149 12.40 1.74 -3.85
CA GLN A 149 13.43 1.62 -4.90
C GLN A 149 13.90 2.97 -5.46
N ASP A 150 14.98 3.52 -4.93
CA ASP A 150 15.49 4.78 -5.48
C ASP A 150 15.74 4.58 -6.98
N CYS A 151 15.30 5.53 -7.80
CA CYS A 151 15.57 5.47 -9.22
C CYS A 151 17.05 5.77 -9.45
N ALA A 152 17.66 5.04 -10.38
CA ALA A 152 18.97 5.42 -10.91
C ALA A 152 18.88 6.78 -11.62
N SER A 153 20.03 7.29 -12.08
CA SER A 153 20.09 8.48 -12.94
C SER A 153 18.99 8.46 -14.03
N PRO A 154 18.30 9.58 -14.30
CA PRO A 154 17.25 9.67 -15.29
C PRO A 154 17.68 9.17 -16.67
N PRO A 155 16.77 8.58 -17.47
CA PRO A 155 17.07 8.12 -18.82
C PRO A 155 17.56 9.25 -19.74
N VAL A 156 18.46 8.94 -20.67
CA VAL A 156 18.94 9.94 -21.63
C VAL A 156 17.93 10.07 -22.78
N VAL A 157 17.42 11.29 -23.01
CA VAL A 157 16.56 11.63 -24.16
C VAL A 157 17.43 12.18 -25.29
N LYS A 158 17.34 11.60 -26.49
CA LYS A 158 18.08 12.09 -27.68
C LYS A 158 17.66 13.53 -27.99
N ASN A 159 18.62 14.41 -28.24
CA ASN A 159 18.42 15.85 -28.44
C ASN A 159 17.68 16.53 -27.28
N GLY A 160 17.70 15.92 -26.08
CA GLY A 160 17.16 16.47 -24.86
C GLY A 160 18.18 16.48 -23.74
N ALA A 161 17.86 17.19 -22.66
CA ALA A 161 18.68 17.28 -21.45
C ALA A 161 17.78 17.45 -20.23
N VAL A 162 18.27 16.99 -19.07
CA VAL A 162 17.64 17.29 -17.77
C VAL A 162 18.12 18.66 -17.30
N LEU A 163 17.21 19.48 -16.77
CA LEU A 163 17.55 20.77 -16.17
C LEU A 163 18.25 20.57 -14.81
N GLY A 164 19.41 21.23 -14.64
CA GLY A 164 20.17 21.23 -13.40
C GLY A 164 21.14 20.04 -13.24
N PRO A 165 21.67 19.81 -12.02
CA PRO A 165 22.65 18.76 -11.77
C PRO A 165 22.00 17.38 -11.80
N VAL A 166 22.58 16.47 -12.60
CA VAL A 166 22.17 15.07 -12.68
C VAL A 166 22.86 14.27 -11.56
N LEU A 167 22.06 13.64 -10.71
CA LEU A 167 22.54 12.81 -9.61
C LEU A 167 22.58 11.33 -10.02
N ALA A 168 23.40 10.54 -9.33
CA ALA A 168 23.47 9.09 -9.57
C ALA A 168 22.23 8.33 -9.07
N SER A 169 21.47 8.91 -8.13
CA SER A 169 20.31 8.28 -7.49
C SER A 169 19.26 9.31 -7.05
N TYR A 170 17.98 8.97 -7.18
CA TYR A 170 16.82 9.80 -6.85
C TYR A 170 15.82 9.02 -6.00
N LYS A 171 15.31 9.65 -4.93
CA LYS A 171 14.31 9.02 -4.05
C LYS A 171 12.96 8.91 -4.76
N SER A 172 12.21 7.83 -4.51
CA SER A 172 10.82 7.73 -4.98
C SER A 172 9.99 8.94 -4.55
N GLY A 173 9.26 9.54 -5.50
CA GLY A 173 8.56 10.81 -5.37
C GLY A 173 9.36 12.03 -5.87
N SER A 174 10.66 11.88 -6.16
CA SER A 174 11.46 12.92 -6.80
C SER A 174 11.05 13.11 -8.27
N TRP A 175 11.35 14.28 -8.83
CA TRP A 175 11.07 14.58 -10.23
C TRP A 175 12.24 15.30 -10.89
N VAL A 176 12.30 15.20 -12.21
CA VAL A 176 13.23 15.94 -13.06
C VAL A 176 12.48 16.57 -14.21
N GLU A 177 13.01 17.68 -14.72
CA GLU A 177 12.45 18.38 -15.86
C GLU A 177 13.37 18.22 -17.07
N TYR A 178 12.80 17.83 -18.20
CA TYR A 178 13.49 17.70 -19.48
C TYR A 178 13.24 18.92 -20.36
N VAL A 179 14.28 19.30 -21.09
CA VAL A 179 14.24 20.31 -22.13
C VAL A 179 14.83 19.74 -23.41
N CYS A 180 14.32 20.16 -24.55
CA CYS A 180 14.89 19.81 -25.84
C CYS A 180 15.97 20.82 -26.27
N GLN A 181 16.92 20.35 -27.08
CA GLN A 181 17.93 21.20 -27.71
C GLN A 181 17.26 22.25 -28.62
N HIS A 182 18.04 23.26 -29.01
CA HIS A 182 17.54 24.36 -29.83
C HIS A 182 16.82 23.85 -31.09
N TYR A 183 15.70 24.48 -31.43
CA TYR A 183 14.77 24.12 -32.51
C TYR A 183 14.08 22.74 -32.43
N HIS A 184 14.31 21.93 -31.41
CA HIS A 184 13.59 20.67 -31.24
C HIS A 184 12.30 20.89 -30.46
N PHE A 185 11.24 20.20 -30.88
CA PHE A 185 9.93 20.31 -30.23
C PHE A 185 9.77 19.21 -29.18
N LEU A 186 9.39 19.58 -27.95
CA LEU A 186 9.15 18.62 -26.86
C LEU A 186 7.75 18.03 -27.00
N ASP A 187 7.68 16.74 -27.31
CA ASP A 187 6.46 15.95 -27.36
C ASP A 187 6.35 15.05 -26.13
N GLY A 188 5.23 15.13 -25.41
CA GLY A 188 5.01 14.43 -24.14
C GLY A 188 5.29 15.28 -22.88
N PRO A 189 5.46 14.64 -21.71
CA PRO A 189 5.57 15.35 -20.43
C PRO A 189 6.95 15.98 -20.23
N SER A 190 7.01 17.29 -19.94
CA SER A 190 8.29 17.94 -19.60
C SER A 190 8.82 17.52 -18.22
N THR A 191 7.94 17.09 -17.30
CA THR A 191 8.32 16.64 -15.95
C THR A 191 8.14 15.14 -15.80
N VAL A 192 9.19 14.45 -15.33
CA VAL A 192 9.23 12.99 -15.17
C VAL A 192 9.46 12.64 -13.71
N TYR A 193 8.67 11.71 -13.17
CA TYR A 193 8.66 11.35 -11.75
C TYR A 193 9.31 9.98 -11.51
N CYS A 194 10.02 9.85 -10.40
CA CYS A 194 10.50 8.56 -9.90
C CYS A 194 9.41 7.89 -9.07
N HIS A 195 8.95 6.72 -9.47
CA HIS A 195 7.97 5.93 -8.73
C HIS A 195 8.49 4.51 -8.52
N GLN A 196 8.80 4.18 -7.27
CA GLN A 196 9.19 2.81 -6.86
C GLN A 196 10.24 2.19 -7.80
N GLY A 197 11.32 2.92 -8.12
CA GLY A 197 12.47 2.41 -8.88
C GLY A 197 12.42 2.68 -10.36
N ASN A 198 11.26 3.09 -10.86
CA ASN A 198 11.05 3.36 -12.27
C ASN A 198 10.71 4.84 -12.50
N TRP A 199 11.31 5.41 -13.53
CA TRP A 199 10.91 6.72 -14.04
C TRP A 199 9.61 6.58 -14.84
N THR A 200 8.69 7.54 -14.68
CA THR A 200 7.50 7.65 -15.54
C THR A 200 7.88 7.89 -17.00
N GLU A 201 6.92 7.81 -17.93
CA GLU A 201 7.15 8.04 -19.37
C GLU A 201 7.95 9.33 -19.63
N GLN A 202 8.95 9.24 -20.53
CA GLN A 202 9.84 10.34 -20.88
C GLN A 202 9.33 11.06 -22.14
N PRO A 203 9.63 12.37 -22.29
CA PRO A 203 9.30 13.08 -23.52
C PRO A 203 10.22 12.67 -24.68
N THR A 204 9.77 12.95 -25.89
CA THR A 204 10.55 12.83 -27.12
C THR A 204 10.83 14.22 -27.69
N CYS A 205 12.07 14.47 -28.12
CA CYS A 205 12.43 15.70 -28.81
C CYS A 205 12.31 15.48 -30.33
N LEU A 206 11.25 16.01 -30.92
CA LEU A 206 10.97 15.90 -32.35
C LEU A 206 11.88 16.85 -33.14
N GLU A 207 12.44 16.32 -34.22
CA GLU A 207 13.40 17.01 -35.08
C GLU A 207 12.72 18.18 -35.82
N PRO A 208 13.39 19.34 -35.95
CA PRO A 208 12.95 20.42 -36.81
C PRO A 208 13.13 20.06 -38.28
N CYS A 209 12.36 20.73 -39.14
CA CYS A 209 12.56 20.64 -40.58
C CYS A 209 13.48 21.75 -41.06
N THR A 210 14.47 21.39 -41.86
CA THR A 210 15.32 22.36 -42.58
C THR A 210 14.93 22.38 -44.04
N LEU A 211 14.62 23.55 -44.59
CA LEU A 211 14.36 23.67 -46.01
C LEU A 211 15.65 23.51 -46.81
N ASN A 212 15.56 22.70 -47.86
CA ASN A 212 16.63 22.49 -48.80
C ASN A 212 16.33 23.27 -50.08
N VAL A 213 17.17 24.27 -50.35
CA VAL A 213 17.04 25.15 -51.52
C VAL A 213 17.11 24.33 -52.82
N THR A 214 17.92 23.28 -52.89
CA THR A 214 18.00 22.44 -54.11
C THR A 214 16.71 21.70 -54.38
N ASP A 215 16.05 21.19 -53.33
CA ASP A 215 14.79 20.47 -53.45
C ASP A 215 13.67 21.44 -53.84
N MET A 216 13.65 22.64 -53.27
CA MET A 216 12.74 23.71 -53.67
C MET A 216 12.92 24.06 -55.16
N ASP A 217 14.16 24.27 -55.59
CA ASP A 217 14.48 24.62 -56.97
C ASP A 217 14.09 23.52 -57.94
N SER A 218 14.37 22.25 -57.61
CA SER A 218 14.01 21.09 -58.45
C SER A 218 12.49 20.91 -58.62
N ASN A 219 11.71 21.40 -57.66
CA ASN A 219 10.24 21.37 -57.70
C ASN A 219 9.61 22.68 -58.19
N ASN A 220 10.42 23.64 -58.66
CA ASN A 220 10.02 24.97 -59.12
C ASN A 220 9.26 25.79 -58.07
N LEU A 221 9.72 25.72 -56.81
CA LEU A 221 9.09 26.40 -55.67
C LEU A 221 9.88 27.63 -55.20
N THR A 222 9.17 28.57 -54.59
CA THR A 222 9.69 29.65 -53.76
C THR A 222 8.89 29.74 -52.47
N LEU A 223 9.51 30.20 -51.37
CA LEU A 223 8.75 30.50 -50.15
C LEU A 223 7.83 31.69 -50.39
N LYS A 224 6.57 31.55 -49.97
CA LYS A 224 5.57 32.63 -50.04
C LYS A 224 5.97 33.86 -49.22
N TRP A 225 6.57 33.61 -48.05
CA TRP A 225 7.02 34.65 -47.12
C TRP A 225 8.53 34.54 -46.94
N ARG A 226 9.26 35.64 -47.18
CA ARG A 226 10.71 35.70 -47.00
C ARG A 226 11.06 35.54 -45.51
N ARG A 227 12.01 34.66 -45.20
CA ARG A 227 12.63 34.50 -43.87
C ARG A 227 14.14 34.35 -44.01
N GLU A 228 14.87 34.70 -42.97
CA GLU A 228 16.32 34.53 -42.88
C GLU A 228 16.70 33.11 -42.45
N GLU A 229 15.99 32.55 -41.46
CA GLU A 229 16.16 31.15 -41.05
C GLU A 229 15.22 30.22 -41.82
N LEU A 230 15.78 29.12 -42.32
CA LEU A 230 15.09 28.08 -43.07
C LEU A 230 14.76 26.84 -42.22
N VAL A 231 14.77 27.00 -40.90
CA VAL A 231 14.46 25.96 -39.91
C VAL A 231 13.06 26.19 -39.36
N PHE A 232 12.27 25.13 -39.31
CA PHE A 232 10.86 25.15 -38.90
C PHE A 232 10.65 24.10 -37.82
N LEU A 233 9.93 24.47 -36.77
CA LEU A 233 9.61 23.55 -35.68
C LEU A 233 8.62 22.49 -36.16
N HIS A 234 8.59 21.35 -35.48
CA HIS A 234 7.55 20.37 -35.72
C HIS A 234 6.16 21.00 -35.56
N GLY A 235 5.26 20.67 -36.49
CA GLY A 235 3.91 21.23 -36.53
C GLY A 235 3.81 22.56 -37.28
N ASP A 236 4.92 23.24 -37.57
CA ASP A 236 4.90 24.49 -38.34
C ASP A 236 4.34 24.27 -39.75
N LEU A 237 3.49 25.22 -40.17
CA LEU A 237 2.96 25.28 -41.53
C LEU A 237 3.87 26.13 -42.41
N ILE A 238 4.28 25.55 -43.53
CA ILE A 238 5.13 26.18 -44.53
C ILE A 238 4.31 26.34 -45.80
N GLU A 239 4.28 27.56 -46.34
CA GLU A 239 3.59 27.86 -47.59
C GLU A 239 4.58 28.20 -48.70
N PHE A 240 4.46 27.46 -49.81
CA PHE A 240 5.20 27.70 -51.03
C PHE A 240 4.32 28.32 -52.12
N GLU A 241 4.98 29.02 -53.03
CA GLU A 241 4.44 29.49 -54.29
C GLU A 241 5.26 28.92 -55.45
N CYS A 242 4.64 28.75 -56.62
CA CYS A 242 5.36 28.30 -57.80
C CYS A 242 6.19 29.45 -58.39
N LYS A 243 7.37 29.12 -58.90
CA LYS A 243 8.15 30.04 -59.74
C LYS A 243 7.37 30.43 -60.99
N GLN A 244 7.74 31.56 -61.57
CA GLN A 244 7.13 32.07 -62.80
C GLN A 244 7.21 31.01 -63.93
N GLY A 245 6.08 30.77 -64.61
CA GLY A 245 5.95 29.75 -65.67
C GLY A 245 5.46 28.38 -65.20
N TYR A 246 5.28 28.19 -63.89
CA TYR A 246 4.83 26.93 -63.29
C TYR A 246 3.58 27.14 -62.42
N SER A 247 2.76 26.09 -62.24
CA SER A 247 1.58 26.16 -61.37
C SER A 247 1.28 24.84 -60.67
N PHE A 248 0.61 24.90 -59.52
CA PHE A 248 0.09 23.70 -58.86
C PHE A 248 -1.01 23.05 -59.70
N LEU A 249 -1.00 21.72 -59.80
CA LEU A 249 -2.01 20.96 -60.56
C LEU A 249 -3.37 20.91 -59.85
N GLN A 250 -3.39 20.99 -58.52
CA GLN A 250 -4.58 20.79 -57.69
C GLN A 250 -5.12 22.13 -57.20
N THR A 251 -5.74 22.90 -58.09
CA THR A 251 -6.32 24.23 -57.78
C THR A 251 -7.59 24.15 -56.93
N ALA A 252 -8.20 22.97 -56.81
CA ALA A 252 -9.38 22.74 -55.96
C ALA A 252 -9.07 22.68 -54.45
N ILE A 253 -7.79 22.51 -54.07
CA ILE A 253 -7.36 22.48 -52.67
C ILE A 253 -7.09 23.92 -52.21
N PRO A 254 -7.67 24.36 -51.08
CA PRO A 254 -7.28 25.62 -50.46
C PRO A 254 -5.79 25.56 -50.06
N SER A 255 -4.97 26.46 -50.63
CA SER A 255 -3.52 26.54 -50.41
C SER A 255 -2.74 25.26 -50.79
N PRO A 256 -2.67 24.89 -52.09
CA PRO A 256 -2.03 23.65 -52.54
C PRO A 256 -0.50 23.61 -52.32
N GLY A 257 0.11 24.76 -52.02
CA GLY A 257 1.52 24.88 -51.65
C GLY A 257 1.80 24.77 -50.15
N ARG A 258 0.78 24.49 -49.32
CA ARG A 258 0.95 24.37 -47.87
C ARG A 258 1.40 22.96 -47.49
N THR A 259 2.48 22.86 -46.72
CA THR A 259 2.97 21.62 -46.11
C THR A 259 3.22 21.84 -44.62
N GLN A 260 3.27 20.76 -43.86
CA GLN A 260 3.55 20.80 -42.42
C GLN A 260 4.88 20.10 -42.14
N CYS A 261 5.67 20.66 -41.21
CA CYS A 261 6.84 19.96 -40.70
C CYS A 261 6.44 18.78 -39.82
N ASP A 262 6.77 17.57 -40.26
CA ASP A 262 6.46 16.33 -39.54
C ASP A 262 7.76 15.60 -39.16
N GLN A 263 8.18 15.72 -37.90
CA GLN A 263 9.37 15.07 -37.34
C GLN A 263 10.61 15.15 -38.25
N GLY A 264 10.97 16.37 -38.67
CA GLY A 264 12.12 16.64 -39.55
C GLY A 264 11.90 16.32 -41.03
N ARG A 265 10.71 15.87 -41.43
CA ARG A 265 10.36 15.55 -42.81
C ARG A 265 9.43 16.61 -43.41
N LEU A 266 9.76 17.02 -44.63
CA LEU A 266 8.93 17.91 -45.44
C LEU A 266 8.58 17.26 -46.77
N ASN A 267 7.28 17.28 -47.07
CA ASN A 267 6.78 16.91 -48.37
C ASN A 267 6.68 18.17 -49.24
N TYR A 268 7.63 18.34 -50.14
CA TYR A 268 7.64 19.47 -51.09
C TYR A 268 6.53 19.31 -52.13
N PRO A 269 5.67 20.33 -52.32
CA PRO A 269 4.75 20.39 -53.44
C PRO A 269 5.49 20.40 -54.78
N LYS A 270 4.80 20.08 -55.88
CA LYS A 270 5.39 20.12 -57.23
C LYS A 270 4.65 21.09 -58.12
N CYS A 271 5.40 21.93 -58.82
CA CYS A 271 4.88 22.84 -59.84
C CYS A 271 5.38 22.42 -61.22
N PRO A 272 4.56 21.69 -62.02
CA PRO A 272 4.89 21.42 -63.42
C PRO A 272 4.77 22.67 -64.29
N SER A 273 5.44 22.62 -65.45
CA SER A 273 5.41 23.69 -66.46
C SER A 273 3.99 23.85 -67.01
N LEU A 274 3.59 25.11 -67.24
CA LEU A 274 2.35 25.46 -67.91
C LEU A 274 2.41 25.31 -69.43
N GLU A 275 3.62 25.21 -70.00
CA GLU A 275 3.82 25.01 -71.43
C GLU A 275 3.97 23.53 -71.77
N LYS A 276 3.16 23.08 -72.73
CA LYS A 276 3.20 21.76 -73.36
C LYS A 276 3.64 21.91 -74.80
#